data_AF-A0A6V7M8T3-F1
#
_entry.id   AF-A0A6V7M8T3-F1
#
_cell.length_a   1.000
_cell.length_b   1.000
_cell.length_c   1.000
_cell.angle_alpha   90.00
_cell.angle_beta   90.00
_cell.angle_gamma   90.00
#
_symmetry.space_group_name_H-M   'P 1'
#
loop_
_entity.id
_entity.type
_entity.pdbx_description
1 polymer ?
#
loop_
_entity_poly.entity_id
_entity_poly.type
_entity_poly.pdbx_seq_one_letter_code
_entity_poly.pdbx_strand_id
1 'polypeptide(L)' 'LKKDGFGDNPLFYSIVVESNGKLVGFTIFYFTFDTWDGKSMYLEAMYIAENFRKKGIGNLLFGAVVK' A
#
# COMPACT_ATOMS: atom_id res chain seq x y z
N LEU A 1 -1.42 -2.38 16.68
CA LEU A 1 -1.66 -2.70 15.25
C LEU A 1 -2.91 -2.01 14.68
N LYS A 2 -4.15 -2.39 15.05
CA LYS A 2 -5.36 -1.75 14.47
C LYS A 2 -5.43 -0.23 14.70
N LYS A 3 -5.13 0.22 15.93
CA LYS A 3 -5.07 1.67 16.24
C LYS A 3 -3.99 2.41 15.44
N ASP A 4 -2.90 1.71 15.10
CA ASP A 4 -1.77 2.31 14.40
C ASP A 4 -2.04 2.49 12.91
N GLY A 5 -2.98 1.76 12.31
CA GLY A 5 -3.38 1.93 10.90
C GLY A 5 -4.74 2.60 10.70
N PHE A 6 -5.58 2.64 11.73
CA PHE A 6 -6.99 3.07 11.65
C PHE A 6 -7.42 4.02 12.77
N GLY A 7 -6.48 4.54 13.56
CA GLY A 7 -6.74 5.59 14.54
C GLY A 7 -6.63 7.00 13.94
N ASP A 8 -6.83 8.03 14.77
CA ASP A 8 -6.81 9.43 14.32
C ASP A 8 -5.44 9.88 13.79
N ASN A 9 -4.36 9.23 14.25
CA ASN A 9 -2.99 9.47 13.83
C ASN A 9 -2.35 8.15 13.36
N PRO A 10 -2.62 7.71 12.13
CA PRO A 10 -2.11 6.43 11.64
C PRO A 10 -0.59 6.50 11.35
N LEU A 11 0.14 5.50 11.82
CA LEU A 11 1.56 5.26 11.55
C LEU A 11 1.79 4.65 10.16
N PHE A 12 0.81 3.93 9.62
CA PHE A 12 0.86 3.35 8.29
C PHE A 12 -0.50 3.41 7.61
N TYR A 13 -0.45 3.30 6.30
CA TYR A 13 -1.61 3.27 5.42
C TYR A 13 -1.61 1.97 4.63
N SER A 14 -2.79 1.52 4.24
CA SER A 14 -2.92 0.35 3.37
C SER A 14 -3.96 0.57 2.30
N ILE A 15 -3.66 0.08 1.09
CA ILE A 15 -4.61 -0.01 -0.02
C ILE A 15 -4.76 -1.48 -0.35
N VAL A 16 -6.01 -1.91 -0.50
CA VAL A 16 -6.38 -3.28 -0.83
C VAL A 16 -7.03 -3.34 -2.20
N VAL A 17 -6.89 -4.47 -2.87
CA VAL A 17 -7.60 -4.77 -4.12
C VAL A 17 -8.48 -5.98 -3.88
N GLU A 18 -9.75 -5.84 -4.25
CA GLU A 18 -10.73 -6.91 -4.18
C GLU A 18 -11.21 -7.31 -5.58
N SER A 19 -11.52 -8.60 -5.75
CA SER A 19 -12.14 -9.13 -6.95
C SER A 19 -13.22 -10.13 -6.53
N ASN A 20 -14.48 -9.87 -6.94
CA ASN A 20 -15.65 -10.67 -6.57
C ASN A 20 -15.76 -10.91 -5.05
N GLY A 21 -15.56 -9.86 -4.26
CA GLY A 21 -15.62 -9.91 -2.79
C GLY A 21 -14.47 -10.66 -2.11
N LYS A 22 -13.40 -11.01 -2.84
CA LYS A 22 -12.20 -11.63 -2.29
C LYS A 22 -11.04 -10.64 -2.34
N LEU A 23 -10.28 -10.57 -1.25
CA LEU A 23 -9.02 -9.84 -1.21
C LEU A 23 -7.99 -10.55 -2.11
N VAL A 24 -7.47 -9.83 -3.11
CA VAL A 24 -6.53 -10.40 -4.10
C VAL A 24 -5.15 -9.75 -4.07
N GLY A 25 -5.01 -8.64 -3.37
CA GLY A 25 -3.73 -7.98 -3.15
C GLY A 25 -3.84 -6.81 -2.20
N PHE A 26 -2.69 -6.34 -1.73
CA PHE A 26 -2.60 -5.18 -0.87
C PHE A 26 -1.24 -4.50 -0.99
N THR A 27 -1.18 -3.28 -0.47
CA THR A 27 0.08 -2.59 -0.18
C THR A 27 0.00 -1.90 1.18
N ILE A 28 1.15 -1.77 1.85
CA ILE A 28 1.34 -1.04 3.10
C ILE A 28 2.47 -0.04 2.90
N PHE A 29 2.25 1.19 3.33
CA PHE A 29 3.21 2.27 3.19
C PHE A 29 3.05 3.30 4.31
N TYR A 30 4.05 4.13 4.50
CA TYR A 30 4.02 5.24 5.46
C TYR A 30 4.87 6.41 4.97
N PHE A 31 4.65 7.59 5.56
CA PHE A 31 5.43 8.77 5.25
C PHE A 31 6.66 8.85 6.15
N THR A 32 7.78 9.23 5.57
CA THR A 32 9.06 9.46 6.23
C THR A 32 9.62 10.82 5.81
N PHE A 33 10.77 11.19 6.35
CA PHE A 33 11.51 12.38 5.94
C PHE A 33 12.87 11.97 5.42
N ASP A 34 13.18 12.35 4.18
CA ASP A 34 14.50 12.26 3.60
C ASP A 34 15.24 13.59 3.82
N THR A 35 16.52 13.53 4.21
CA THR A 35 17.30 14.74 4.52
C THR A 35 17.59 15.62 3.31
N TRP A 36 17.47 15.07 2.10
CA TRP A 36 17.73 15.77 0.84
C TRP A 36 16.42 16.17 0.16
N ASP A 37 15.44 15.26 0.13
CA ASP A 37 14.22 15.42 -0.65
C ASP A 37 12.98 15.81 0.20
N GLY A 38 13.11 15.85 1.52
CA GLY A 38 12.06 16.28 2.43
C GLY A 38 11.00 15.20 2.68
N LYS A 39 9.71 15.54 2.53
CA LYS A 39 8.63 14.59 2.80
C LYS A 39 8.65 13.46 1.76
N SER A 40 8.88 12.24 2.23
CA SER A 40 9.02 11.04 1.40
C SER A 40 8.02 9.96 1.82
N MET A 41 7.85 8.94 0.98
CA MET A 41 7.00 7.77 1.27
C MET A 41 7.83 6.50 1.16
N TYR A 42 7.65 5.59 2.12
CA TYR A 42 8.29 4.29 2.13
C TYR A 42 7.25 3.20 1.87
N LEU A 43 7.51 2.37 0.86
CA LEU A 43 6.69 1.21 0.51
C LEU A 43 7.17 0.00 1.32
N GLU A 44 6.47 -0.29 2.42
CA GLU A 44 6.83 -1.39 3.33
C GLU A 44 6.52 -2.76 2.71
N ALA A 45 5.34 -2.91 2.14
CA ALA A 45 4.91 -4.18 1.58
C ALA A 45 4.00 -4.01 0.36
N MET A 46 4.14 -4.93 -0.59
CA MET A 46 3.17 -5.13 -1.66
C MET A 46 3.04 -6.63 -1.92
N TYR A 47 1.80 -7.12 -1.94
CA TYR A 47 1.50 -8.51 -2.18
C TYR A 47 0.32 -8.66 -3.14
N ILE A 48 0.42 -9.65 -4.00
CA ILE A 48 -0.66 -10.06 -4.91
C ILE A 48 -0.73 -11.58 -4.85
N ALA A 49 -1.95 -12.08 -4.66
CA ALA A 49 -2.25 -13.50 -4.70
C ALA A 49 -1.79 -14.10 -6.04
N GLU A 50 -1.19 -15.29 -6.00
CA GLU A 50 -0.43 -15.83 -7.12
C GLU A 50 -1.24 -15.95 -8.42
N ASN A 51 -2.49 -16.40 -8.30
CA ASN A 51 -3.47 -16.51 -9.39
C ASN A 51 -3.96 -15.15 -9.96
N PHE A 52 -3.57 -14.04 -9.34
CA PHE A 52 -3.89 -12.68 -9.76
C PHE A 52 -2.65 -11.89 -10.25
N ARG A 53 -1.46 -12.50 -10.23
CA ARG A 53 -0.23 -11.89 -10.77
C ARG A 53 -0.27 -11.81 -12.29
N LYS A 54 0.57 -10.93 -12.87
CA LYS A 54 0.67 -10.65 -14.32
C LYS A 54 -0.63 -10.13 -14.98
N LYS A 55 -1.59 -9.65 -14.18
CA LYS A 55 -2.85 -9.02 -14.64
C LYS A 55 -2.87 -7.49 -14.47
N GLY A 56 -1.71 -6.86 -14.32
CA GLY A 56 -1.59 -5.40 -14.12
C GLY A 56 -1.92 -4.89 -12.71
N ILE A 57 -2.35 -5.75 -11.78
CA ILE A 57 -2.72 -5.35 -10.41
C ILE A 57 -1.56 -4.70 -9.65
N GLY A 58 -0.31 -5.14 -9.89
CA GLY A 58 0.86 -4.52 -9.26
C GLY A 58 1.06 -3.07 -9.70
N ASN A 59 0.87 -2.79 -10.99
CA ASN A 59 0.93 -1.43 -11.51
C ASN A 59 -0.23 -0.58 -10.98
N LEU A 60 -1.43 -1.17 -10.82
CA LEU A 60 -2.58 -0.49 -10.23
C LEU A 60 -2.34 -0.14 -8.77
N LEU A 61 -1.82 -1.08 -7.97
CA LEU A 61 -1.44 -0.84 -6.58
C LEU A 61 -0.34 0.22 -6.50
N PHE A 62 0.73 0.08 -7.27
CA PHE A 62 1.85 1.02 -7.28
C PHE A 62 1.41 2.44 -7.69
N GLY A 63 0.61 2.57 -8.74
CA GLY A 63 0.07 3.86 -9.19
C GLY A 63 -0.94 4.48 -8.23
N ALA A 64 -1.56 3.69 -7.35
CA ALA A 64 -2.44 4.23 -6.30
C ALA A 64 -1.66 4.88 -5.15
N VAL A 65 -0.39 4.50 -4.98
CA VAL A 65 0.49 5.04 -3.92
C VAL A 65 1.42 6.13 -4.44
N VAL A 66 1.98 5.95 -5.63
CA VAL A 66 2.92 6.90 -6.22
C VAL A 66 2.16 8.05 -6.86
N LYS A 67 2.44 9.28 -6.41
CA LYS A 67 2.06 10.53 -7.07
C LYS A 67 3.29 11.25 -7.57
#